data_AF-A0A9E7BJY0-F1
#
_entry.id   AF-A0A9E7BJY0-F1
#
_cell.length_a   1.000
_cell.length_b   1.000
_cell.length_c   1.000
_cell.angle_alpha   90.00
_cell.angle_beta   90.00
_cell.angle_gamma   90.00
#
_symmetry.space_group_name_H-M   'P 1'
#
loop_
_entity.id
_entity.type
_entity.pdbx_description
1 polymer ?
#
loop_
_entity_poly.entity_id
_entity_poly.type
_entity_poly.pdbx_seq_one_letter_code
_entity_poly.pdbx_strand_id
1 'polypeptide(L)'
;MTTSAGADASTGATIAIVGRVAMWTGLAVVVVGLLWAAVYFLSQGAAPLSDFGPRNLLVGLTVSVAGLVILAAGLLMRWIGRRS
;
A
#
# COMPACT_ATOMS: atom_id res chain seq x y z
N MET A 1 -12.65 14.44 -37.16
CA MET A 1 -11.65 14.88 -36.16
C MET A 1 -12.21 14.67 -34.75
N THR A 2 -12.32 13.42 -34.28
CA THR A 2 -12.96 13.06 -32.99
C THR A 2 -12.07 12.14 -32.13
N THR A 3 -10.80 11.95 -32.47
CA THR A 3 -9.96 10.87 -31.92
C THR A 3 -9.07 11.27 -30.74
N SER A 4 -8.67 12.54 -30.59
CA SER A 4 -7.81 12.96 -29.48
C SER A 4 -8.58 13.09 -28.16
N ALA A 5 -9.72 13.77 -28.17
CA ALA A 5 -10.53 14.00 -26.96
C ALA A 5 -11.08 12.70 -26.33
N GLY A 6 -11.35 11.66 -27.14
CA GLY A 6 -11.79 10.36 -26.62
C GLY A 6 -10.68 9.55 -25.95
N ALA A 7 -9.45 9.67 -26.44
CA ALA A 7 -8.29 9.01 -25.86
C ALA A 7 -7.93 9.59 -24.49
N ASP A 8 -8.01 10.92 -24.33
CA ASP A 8 -7.69 11.62 -23.09
C ASP A 8 -8.68 11.25 -21.95
N ALA A 9 -9.97 11.15 -22.26
CA ALA A 9 -10.99 10.74 -21.28
C ALA A 9 -10.81 9.29 -20.80
N SER A 10 -10.46 8.36 -21.69
CA SER A 10 -10.21 6.96 -21.33
C SER A 10 -8.94 6.77 -20.48
N THR A 11 -7.94 7.61 -20.72
CA THR A 11 -6.68 7.63 -19.97
C THR A 11 -6.91 8.13 -18.55
N GLY A 12 -7.65 9.24 -18.38
CA GLY A 12 -8.02 9.76 -17.06
C GLY A 12 -8.84 8.76 -16.23
N ALA A 13 -9.81 8.09 -16.86
CA ALA A 13 -10.60 7.04 -16.20
C ALA A 13 -9.72 5.86 -15.72
N THR A 14 -8.76 5.43 -16.54
CA THR A 14 -7.83 4.34 -16.21
C THR A 14 -6.94 4.73 -15.01
N ILE A 15 -6.37 5.94 -15.02
CA ILE A 15 -5.53 6.45 -13.91
C ILE A 15 -6.32 6.50 -12.59
N ALA A 16 -7.60 6.92 -12.64
CA ALA A 16 -8.45 6.99 -11.46
C ALA A 16 -8.76 5.60 -10.87
N ILE A 17 -8.94 4.58 -11.71
CA ILE A 17 -9.15 3.19 -11.27
C ILE A 17 -7.86 2.62 -10.67
N VAL A 18 -6.74 2.75 -11.37
CA VAL A 18 -5.43 2.25 -10.90
C VAL A 18 -5.06 2.91 -9.57
N GLY A 19 -5.24 4.23 -9.45
CA GLY A 19 -5.00 4.94 -8.19
C GLY A 19 -5.86 4.42 -7.04
N ARG A 20 -7.14 4.10 -7.29
CA ARG A 20 -8.05 3.54 -6.28
C ARG A 20 -7.64 2.13 -5.86
N VAL A 21 -7.28 1.28 -6.82
CA VAL A 21 -6.79 -0.08 -6.53
C VAL A 21 -5.49 -0.01 -5.72
N ALA A 22 -4.53 0.81 -6.14
CA ALA A 22 -3.27 1.02 -5.43
C ALA A 22 -3.48 1.51 -3.99
N MET A 23 -4.44 2.43 -3.75
CA MET A 23 -4.78 2.88 -2.39
C MET A 23 -5.23 1.71 -1.49
N TRP A 24 -6.17 0.89 -1.96
CA TRP A 24 -6.68 -0.24 -1.17
C TRP A 24 -5.62 -1.31 -0.96
N THR A 25 -4.84 -1.62 -1.99
CA THR A 25 -3.73 -2.57 -1.88
C THR A 25 -2.66 -2.07 -0.90
N GLY A 26 -2.27 -0.80 -1.00
CA GLY A 26 -1.31 -0.19 -0.08
C GLY A 26 -1.81 -0.23 1.36
N LEU A 27 -3.08 0.12 1.59
CA LEU A 27 -3.70 0.06 2.92
C LEU A 27 -3.68 -1.38 3.47
N ALA A 28 -4.08 -2.37 2.66
CA ALA A 28 -4.07 -3.77 3.07
C ALA A 28 -2.65 -4.23 3.45
N VAL A 29 -1.64 -3.86 2.67
CA VAL A 29 -0.24 -4.22 2.96
C VAL A 29 0.27 -3.56 4.25
N VAL A 30 -0.11 -2.29 4.51
CA VAL A 30 0.20 -1.63 5.80
C VAL A 30 -0.42 -2.40 6.95
N VAL A 31 -1.71 -2.74 6.85
CA VAL A 31 -2.43 -3.49 7.89
C VAL A 31 -1.76 -4.85 8.13
N VAL A 32 -1.38 -5.57 7.06
CA VAL A 32 -0.68 -6.86 7.18
C VAL A 32 0.67 -6.69 7.90
N GLY A 33 1.46 -5.67 7.56
CA GLY A 33 2.74 -5.41 8.22
C GLY A 33 2.59 -5.06 9.71
N LEU A 34 1.56 -4.28 10.06
CA LEU A 34 1.23 -3.96 11.45
C LEU A 34 0.73 -5.17 12.23
N LEU A 35 -0.15 -5.98 11.63
CA LEU A 35 -0.63 -7.22 12.24
C LEU A 35 0.52 -8.21 12.47
N TRP A 36 1.45 -8.31 11.54
CA TRP A 36 2.64 -9.14 11.71
C TRP A 36 3.45 -8.73 12.94
N ALA A 37 3.72 -7.43 13.10
CA ALA A 37 4.42 -6.91 14.27
C ALA A 37 3.62 -7.16 15.56
N ALA A 38 2.30 -6.94 15.55
CA ALA A 38 1.43 -7.17 16.69
C ALA A 38 1.39 -8.65 17.12
N VAL A 39 1.26 -9.58 16.17
CA VAL A 39 1.29 -11.03 16.43
C VAL A 39 2.62 -11.42 17.06
N TYR A 40 3.73 -10.86 16.58
CA TYR A 40 5.04 -11.11 17.17
C TYR A 40 5.13 -10.62 18.63
N PHE A 41 4.64 -9.41 18.94
CA PHE A 41 4.59 -8.91 20.33
C PHE A 41 3.68 -9.73 21.24
N LEU A 42 2.51 -10.16 20.74
CA LEU A 42 1.61 -11.03 21.50
C LEU A 42 2.25 -12.41 21.75
N SER A 43 2.97 -12.94 20.77
CA SER A 43 3.69 -14.21 20.88
C SER A 43 4.82 -14.15 21.91
N GLN A 44 5.56 -13.03 21.99
CA GLN A 44 6.58 -12.80 23.02
C GLN A 44 6.02 -12.91 24.45
N GLY A 45 4.76 -12.52 24.67
CA GLY A 45 4.09 -12.66 25.97
C GLY A 45 3.66 -14.09 26.32
N ALA A 46 3.50 -14.97 25.32
CA ALA A 46 3.06 -16.35 25.51
C ALA A 46 4.22 -17.38 25.48
N ALA A 47 5.21 -17.17 24.60
CA ALA A 47 6.42 -17.97 24.49
C ALA A 47 7.55 -17.09 23.92
N PRO A 48 8.60 -16.77 24.70
CA PRO A 48 9.66 -15.87 24.24
C PRO A 48 10.46 -16.52 23.11
N LEU A 49 10.28 -15.99 21.90
CA LEU A 49 11.04 -16.36 20.70
C LEU A 49 12.26 -15.43 20.60
N SER A 50 13.29 -15.68 21.41
CA SER A 50 14.47 -14.81 21.53
C SER A 50 15.29 -14.66 20.24
N ASP A 51 15.37 -15.72 19.44
CA ASP A 51 16.35 -15.78 18.35
C ASP A 51 15.88 -15.10 17.05
N PHE A 52 14.57 -14.92 16.89
CA PHE A 52 13.98 -14.37 15.66
C PHE A 52 13.44 -12.95 15.83
N GLY A 53 13.59 -12.38 17.03
CA GLY A 53 12.85 -11.19 17.41
C GLY A 53 13.10 -9.93 16.58
N PRO A 54 14.35 -9.47 16.51
CA PRO A 54 14.71 -8.28 15.73
C PRO A 54 14.42 -8.45 14.23
N ARG A 55 14.62 -9.67 13.71
CA ARG A 55 14.37 -9.99 12.30
C ARG A 55 12.88 -9.91 11.98
N ASN A 56 12.01 -10.39 12.87
CA ASN A 56 10.57 -10.37 12.63
C ASN A 56 9.98 -8.96 12.68
N LEU A 57 10.51 -8.10 13.56
CA LEU A 57 10.15 -6.68 13.60
C LEU A 57 10.60 -5.94 12.33
N LEU A 58 11.82 -6.20 11.86
CA LEU A 58 12.33 -5.64 10.59
C LEU A 58 11.44 -6.02 9.41
N VAL A 59 10.97 -7.27 9.34
CA VAL A 59 10.03 -7.72 8.29
C VAL A 59 8.70 -6.98 8.39
N GLY A 60 8.08 -6.94 9.58
CA GLY A 60 6.82 -6.20 9.76
C GLY A 60 6.92 -4.72 9.40
N LEU A 61 8.03 -4.08 9.78
CA LEU A 61 8.31 -2.68 9.45
C LEU A 61 8.49 -2.48 7.94
N THR A 62 9.33 -3.28 7.29
CA THR A 62 9.59 -3.16 5.85
C THR A 62 8.35 -3.39 5.01
N VAL A 63 7.51 -4.38 5.37
CA VAL A 63 6.20 -4.60 4.74
C VAL A 63 5.30 -3.38 4.93
N SER A 64 5.25 -2.81 6.14
CA SER A 64 4.45 -1.60 6.41
C SER A 64 4.91 -0.40 5.57
N VAL A 65 6.23 -0.19 5.45
CA VAL A 65 6.81 0.88 4.62
C VAL A 65 6.49 0.67 3.15
N ALA A 66 6.60 -0.56 2.63
CA ALA A 66 6.22 -0.87 1.25
C ALA A 66 4.74 -0.56 0.99
N GLY A 67 3.85 -0.92 1.93
CA GLY A 67 2.43 -0.56 1.86
C GLY A 67 2.19 0.94 1.81
N LEU A 68 2.91 1.72 2.62
CA LEU A 68 2.82 3.19 2.62
C LEU A 68 3.28 3.79 1.29
N VAL A 69 4.34 3.25 0.67
CA VAL A 69 4.80 3.70 -0.65
C VAL A 69 3.74 3.46 -1.72
N ILE A 70 3.13 2.27 -1.73
CA ILE A 70 2.05 1.94 -2.67
C ILE A 70 0.83 2.85 -2.44
N LEU A 71 0.48 3.10 -1.18
CA LEU A 71 -0.63 3.98 -0.81
C LEU A 71 -0.36 5.44 -1.24
N ALA A 72 0.87 5.94 -1.04
CA ALA A 72 1.30 7.25 -1.49
C ALA A 72 1.28 7.37 -3.02
N ALA A 73 1.71 6.33 -3.74
CA ALA A 73 1.64 6.29 -5.21
C ALA A 73 0.18 6.31 -5.70
N GLY A 74 -0.71 5.55 -5.07
CA GLY A 74 -2.15 5.58 -5.38
C GLY A 74 -2.79 6.95 -5.13
N LEU A 75 -2.42 7.60 -4.02
CA LEU A 75 -2.81 8.99 -3.72
C LEU A 75 -2.31 9.98 -4.78
N LEU A 76 -1.05 9.84 -5.20
CA LEU A 76 -0.46 10.69 -6.23
C LEU A 76 -1.18 10.54 -7.57
N MET A 77 -1.43 9.30 -8.00
CA MET A 77 -2.20 9.02 -9.23
C MET A 77 -3.61 9.62 -9.17
N ARG A 78 -4.29 9.47 -8.04
CA ARG A 78 -5.61 10.08 -7.82
C ARG A 78 -5.57 11.61 -7.84
N TRP A 79 -4.49 12.21 -7.34
CA TRP A 79 -4.33 13.66 -7.37
C TRP A 79 -4.07 14.19 -8.78
N ILE A 80 -3.22 13.51 -9.56
CA ILE A 80 -2.96 13.83 -10.97
C ILE A 80 -4.25 13.70 -11.80
N GLY A 81 -4.99 12.60 -11.62
CA GLY A 81 -6.26 12.38 -12.33
C GLY A 81 -7.40 13.33 -11.94
N ARG A 82 -7.24 14.16 -10.90
CA ARG A 82 -8.20 15.25 -10.57
C ARG A 82 -7.84 16.58 -11.24
N ARG A 83 -6.61 16.73 -11.73
CA ARG A 83 -6.09 17.95 -12.34
C ARG A 83 -6.05 17.90 -13.87
N SER A 84 -6.24 16.71 -14.44
CA SER A 84 -6.40 16.45 -15.87
C SER A 84 -7.88 16.45 -16.22
#